data_AF-A0A178MCA6-F1
#
_entry.id   AF-A0A178MCA6-F1
#
_cell.length_a   1.000
_cell.length_b   1.000
_cell.length_c   1.000
_cell.angle_alpha   90.00
_cell.angle_beta   90.00
_cell.angle_gamma   90.00
#
_symmetry.space_group_name_H-M   'P 1'
#
loop_
_entity.id
_entity.type
_entity.pdbx_description
1 polymer ?
#
loop_
_entity_poly.entity_id
_entity_poly.type
_entity_poly.pdbx_seq_one_letter_code
_entity_poly.pdbx_strand_id
1 'polypeptide(L)'
;MGEPIFDPDTGEIIETGGGKPPAPMAMSLDEARALLVREHGVAISSNDPILMLVTLHQGMVRDYEVMLRRHDDAIRGFLGATGEACAEAVENILASLKDKTVKASLDQAFALVERQAQAMDRMDRTLRRHRLIHSLLTLLSLVGCGLAIAILFTIVR
;
A
#
# COMPACT_ATOMS: atom_id res chain seq x y z
N MET A 1 11.54 -8.93 26.36
CA MET A 1 11.70 -8.32 25.03
C MET A 1 10.65 -7.24 24.93
N GLY A 2 11.03 -5.97 24.77
CA GLY A 2 10.08 -4.89 24.54
C GLY A 2 9.57 -4.93 23.11
N GLU A 3 8.30 -4.62 22.89
CA GLU A 3 7.73 -4.51 21.56
C GLU A 3 8.41 -3.36 20.78
N PRO A 4 8.70 -3.54 19.47
CA PRO A 4 9.29 -2.48 18.67
C PRO A 4 8.34 -1.29 18.57
N ILE A 5 8.83 -0.10 18.95
CA ILE A 5 8.09 1.17 18.82
C ILE A 5 8.37 1.73 17.43
N PHE A 6 7.31 1.87 16.65
CA PHE A 6 7.35 2.42 15.29
C PHE A 6 7.00 3.90 15.30
N ASP A 7 7.72 4.67 14.49
CA ASP A 7 7.35 6.02 14.12
C ASP A 7 6.14 5.96 13.16
N PRO A 8 4.98 6.53 13.53
CA PRO A 8 3.81 6.53 12.67
C PRO A 8 3.96 7.40 11.41
N ASP A 9 4.89 8.37 11.40
CA ASP A 9 5.04 9.33 10.31
C ASP A 9 6.12 8.91 9.29
N THR A 10 7.15 8.20 9.74
CA THR A 10 8.28 7.77 8.90
C THR A 10 8.32 6.26 8.66
N GLY A 11 7.63 5.48 9.48
CA GLY A 11 7.69 4.01 9.45
C GLY A 11 9.01 3.44 10.00
N GLU A 12 9.90 4.28 10.54
CA GLU A 12 11.17 3.86 11.12
C GLU A 12 10.99 3.33 12.55
N ILE A 13 11.89 2.42 12.97
CA ILE A 13 11.88 1.86 14.32
C ILE A 13 12.66 2.82 15.23
N ILE A 14 11.97 3.53 16.13
CA ILE A 14 12.55 4.64 16.93
C ILE A 14 13.50 4.12 18.01
N GLU A 15 13.22 2.96 18.60
CA GLU A 15 14.13 2.30 19.53
C GLU A 15 14.11 0.80 19.32
N THR A 16 15.15 0.30 18.66
CA THR A 16 15.57 -1.07 18.94
C THR A 16 16.30 -1.02 20.28
N GLY A 17 15.64 -1.50 21.35
CA GLY A 17 16.34 -2.04 22.53
C GLY A 17 17.19 -3.28 22.19
N GLY A 18 17.78 -3.30 20.99
CA GLY A 18 18.48 -4.38 20.33
C GLY A 18 19.98 -4.14 20.41
N GLY A 19 20.49 -3.97 21.64
CA GLY A 19 21.89 -4.34 21.85
C GLY A 19 22.02 -5.80 21.43
N LYS A 20 22.88 -6.08 20.44
CA LYS A 20 23.25 -7.45 20.05
C LYS A 20 23.48 -8.23 21.35
N PRO A 21 22.75 -9.33 21.62
CA PRO A 21 22.98 -10.15 22.80
C PRO A 21 24.47 -10.48 22.87
N PRO A 22 25.11 -10.34 24.05
CA PRO A 22 26.53 -10.63 24.17
C PRO A 22 26.79 -12.03 23.61
N ALA A 23 27.76 -12.13 22.71
CA ALA A 23 28.10 -13.40 22.10
C ALA A 23 28.49 -14.39 23.22
N PRO A 24 28.05 -15.65 23.15
CA PRO A 24 28.48 -16.65 24.11
C PRO A 24 30.01 -16.76 24.04
N MET A 25 30.69 -16.30 25.08
CA MET A 25 32.15 -16.29 25.14
C MET A 25 32.60 -17.47 25.97
N ALA A 26 33.38 -18.37 25.36
CA ALA A 26 33.98 -19.45 26.11
C ALA A 26 35.05 -18.90 27.06
N MET A 27 35.10 -19.48 28.27
CA MET A 27 36.13 -19.18 29.26
C MET A 27 37.52 -19.50 28.72
N SER A 28 38.49 -18.63 28.96
CA SER A 28 39.89 -18.89 28.57
C SER A 28 40.53 -19.99 29.45
N LEU A 29 41.62 -20.61 28.98
CA LEU A 29 42.33 -21.63 29.77
C LEU A 29 42.96 -21.04 31.05
N ASP A 30 43.38 -19.78 30.99
CA ASP A 30 43.97 -19.09 32.14
C ASP A 30 42.91 -18.68 33.16
N GLU A 31 41.73 -18.24 32.71
CA GLU A 31 40.58 -18.06 33.62
C GLU A 31 40.15 -19.37 34.25
N ALA A 32 40.09 -20.47 33.49
CA ALA A 32 39.73 -21.77 34.03
C ALA A 32 40.72 -22.23 35.11
N ARG A 33 42.03 -22.06 34.87
CA ARG A 33 43.07 -22.32 35.89
C ARG A 33 42.90 -21.43 37.12
N ALA A 34 42.74 -20.13 36.92
CA ALA A 34 42.57 -19.19 38.03
C ALA A 34 41.32 -19.52 38.87
N LEU A 35 40.23 -19.92 38.22
CA LEU A 35 38.98 -20.30 38.87
C LEU A 35 39.15 -21.59 39.67
N LEU A 36 39.79 -22.61 39.12
CA LEU A 36 40.00 -23.89 39.82
C LEU A 36 40.95 -23.75 41.02
N VAL A 37 41.98 -22.90 40.90
CA VAL A 37 42.84 -22.54 42.04
C VAL A 37 42.06 -21.78 43.10
N ARG A 38 41.23 -20.80 42.71
CA ARG A 38 40.49 -19.95 43.65
C ARG A 38 39.40 -20.72 44.41
N GLU A 39 38.60 -21.50 43.71
CA GLU A 39 37.42 -22.18 44.29
C GLU A 39 37.78 -23.51 44.96
N HIS A 40 38.82 -24.21 44.48
CA HIS A 40 39.16 -25.56 44.93
C HIS A 40 40.58 -25.71 45.45
N GLY A 41 41.43 -24.69 45.34
CA GLY A 41 42.82 -24.74 45.81
C GLY A 41 43.73 -25.67 44.99
N VAL A 42 43.30 -26.11 43.81
CA VAL A 42 44.03 -27.09 42.99
C VAL A 42 44.79 -26.39 41.87
N ALA A 43 46.11 -26.57 41.85
CA ALA A 43 46.97 -26.17 40.73
C ALA A 43 46.98 -27.28 39.67
N ILE A 44 46.68 -26.92 38.42
CA ILE A 44 46.43 -27.87 37.34
C ILE A 44 47.48 -27.70 36.24
N SER A 45 48.06 -28.81 35.78
CA SER A 45 49.03 -28.85 34.68
C SER A 45 48.36 -28.60 33.32
N SER A 46 49.12 -28.10 32.34
CA SER A 46 48.63 -27.88 30.97
C SER A 46 48.11 -29.15 30.28
N ASN A 47 48.56 -30.33 30.69
CA ASN A 47 48.13 -31.62 30.12
C ASN A 47 46.99 -32.28 30.91
N ASP A 48 46.36 -31.54 31.84
CA ASP A 48 45.28 -32.09 32.63
C ASP A 48 44.00 -32.27 31.80
N PRO A 49 43.28 -33.40 31.95
CA PRO A 49 42.05 -33.66 31.21
C PRO A 49 40.96 -32.60 31.41
N ILE A 50 40.94 -31.89 32.55
CA ILE A 50 39.99 -30.81 32.80
C ILE A 50 40.24 -29.64 31.83
N LEU A 51 41.50 -29.29 31.56
CA LEU A 51 41.83 -28.23 30.60
C LEU A 51 41.64 -28.67 29.15
N MET A 52 41.77 -29.97 28.86
CA MET A 52 41.35 -30.52 27.56
C MET A 52 39.85 -30.35 27.35
N LEU A 53 39.02 -30.54 28.40
CA LEU A 53 37.58 -30.31 28.33
C LEU A 53 37.23 -28.83 28.08
N VAL A 54 37.94 -27.90 28.73
CA VAL A 54 37.78 -26.45 28.47
C VAL A 54 38.12 -26.13 27.00
N THR A 55 39.16 -26.75 26.45
CA THR A 55 39.54 -26.58 25.04
C THR A 55 38.45 -27.10 24.09
N LEU A 56 37.86 -28.27 24.39
CA LEU A 56 36.72 -28.80 23.62
C LEU A 56 35.49 -27.88 23.72
N HIS A 57 35.22 -27.34 24.90
CA HIS A 57 34.13 -26.38 25.10
C HIS A 57 34.35 -25.09 24.31
N GLN A 58 35.57 -24.56 24.28
CA GLN A 58 35.94 -23.41 23.43
C GLN A 58 35.70 -23.71 21.94
N GLY A 59 36.07 -24.90 21.48
CA GLY A 59 35.78 -25.36 20.12
C GLY A 59 34.28 -25.40 19.83
N MET A 60 33.49 -26.00 20.72
CA MET A 60 32.04 -26.09 20.60
C MET A 60 31.38 -24.70 20.52
N VAL A 61 31.79 -23.75 21.37
CA VAL A 61 31.26 -22.38 21.36
C VAL A 61 31.58 -21.68 20.03
N ARG A 62 32.79 -21.88 19.50
CA ARG A 62 33.19 -21.34 18.20
C ARG A 62 32.35 -21.91 17.06
N ASP A 63 32.11 -23.22 17.05
CA ASP A 63 31.25 -23.88 16.06
C ASP A 63 29.80 -23.39 16.17
N TYR A 64 29.32 -23.18 17.41
CA TYR A 64 28.00 -22.63 17.67
C TYR A 64 27.86 -21.20 17.15
N GLU A 65 28.87 -20.34 17.31
CA GLU A 65 28.87 -19.00 16.71
C GLU A 65 28.81 -19.04 15.19
N VAL A 66 29.54 -19.95 14.55
CA VAL A 66 29.50 -20.10 13.08
C VAL A 66 28.11 -20.54 12.64
N MET A 67 27.48 -21.47 13.36
CA MET A 67 26.11 -21.91 13.09
C MET A 67 25.11 -20.76 13.24
N LEU A 68 25.21 -19.97 14.31
CA LEU A 68 24.37 -18.79 14.54
C LEU A 68 24.49 -17.79 13.38
N ARG A 69 25.71 -17.48 12.94
CA ARG A 69 25.93 -16.55 11.81
C ARG A 69 25.27 -17.06 10.52
N ARG A 70 25.41 -18.36 10.22
CA ARG A 70 24.74 -18.97 9.06
C ARG A 70 23.22 -18.87 9.16
N HIS A 71 22.67 -19.02 10.36
CA HIS A 71 21.23 -18.90 10.59
C HIS A 71 20.75 -17.46 10.43
N ASP A 72 21.49 -16.48 10.96
CA ASP A 72 21.20 -15.05 10.77
C ASP A 72 21.19 -14.66 9.28
N ASP A 73 22.17 -15.14 8.51
CA ASP A 73 22.25 -14.88 7.07
C ASP A 73 21.07 -15.55 6.32
N ALA A 74 20.71 -16.77 6.70
CA ALA A 74 19.56 -17.47 6.12
C ALA A 74 18.23 -16.77 6.44
N ILE A 75 18.03 -16.32 7.68
CA ILE A 75 16.86 -15.55 8.10
C ILE A 75 16.79 -14.25 7.29
N ARG A 76 17.89 -13.51 7.16
CA ARG A 76 17.94 -12.28 6.37
C ARG A 76 17.59 -12.52 4.91
N GLY A 77 18.12 -13.58 4.31
CA GLY A 77 17.76 -13.97 2.94
C GLY A 77 16.27 -14.30 2.79
N PHE A 78 15.71 -15.07 3.73
CA PHE A 78 14.30 -15.44 3.73
C PHE A 78 13.38 -14.22 3.93
N LEU A 79 13.67 -13.34 4.89
CA LEU A 79 12.92 -12.10 5.10
C LEU A 79 13.02 -11.17 3.91
N GLY A 80 14.21 -11.04 3.29
CA GLY A 80 14.40 -10.23 2.09
C GLY A 80 13.54 -10.72 0.93
N ALA A 81 13.61 -12.01 0.60
CA ALA A 81 12.81 -12.60 -0.47
C ALA A 81 11.31 -12.52 -0.20
N THR A 82 10.88 -12.76 1.05
CA THR A 82 9.47 -12.66 1.44
C THR A 82 8.98 -11.21 1.38
N GLY A 83 9.81 -10.26 1.82
CA GLY A 83 9.50 -8.83 1.76
C GLY A 83 9.36 -8.32 0.33
N GLU A 84 10.28 -8.69 -0.55
CA GLU A 84 10.24 -8.34 -1.97
C GLU A 84 9.01 -8.93 -2.67
N ALA A 85 8.72 -10.22 -2.45
CA ALA A 85 7.52 -10.87 -3.00
C ALA A 85 6.22 -10.22 -2.49
N CYS A 86 6.18 -9.80 -1.22
CA CYS A 86 5.03 -9.09 -0.65
C CYS A 86 4.86 -7.70 -1.29
N ALA A 87 5.96 -6.95 -1.44
CA ALA A 87 5.94 -5.64 -2.08
C ALA A 87 5.46 -5.73 -3.54
N GLU A 88 5.99 -6.70 -4.30
CA GLU A 88 5.57 -6.95 -5.68
C GLU A 88 4.09 -7.35 -5.78
N ALA A 89 3.60 -8.19 -4.87
CA ALA A 89 2.20 -8.56 -4.83
C ALA A 89 1.28 -7.36 -4.53
N VAL A 90 1.68 -6.51 -3.58
CA VAL A 90 0.94 -5.28 -3.26
C VAL A 90 0.91 -4.32 -4.44
N GLU A 91 2.05 -4.11 -5.10
CA GLU A 91 2.15 -3.24 -6.28
C GLU A 91 1.26 -3.73 -7.44
N ASN A 92 1.28 -5.04 -7.71
CA ASN A 92 0.44 -5.66 -8.74
C ASN A 92 -1.06 -5.52 -8.41
N ILE A 93 -1.45 -5.73 -7.16
CA ILE A 93 -2.85 -5.55 -6.72
C ILE A 93 -3.26 -4.09 -6.90
N LEU A 94 -2.42 -3.15 -6.47
CA LEU A 94 -2.70 -1.71 -6.56
C LEU A 94 -2.82 -1.26 -8.03
N ALA A 95 -1.94 -1.74 -8.91
CA ALA A 95 -2.01 -1.48 -10.34
C ALA A 95 -3.31 -2.01 -10.95
N SER A 96 -3.70 -3.25 -10.60
CA SER A 96 -4.98 -3.84 -11.07
C SER A 96 -6.20 -3.06 -10.55
N LEU A 97 -6.16 -2.62 -9.30
CA LEU A 97 -7.24 -1.84 -8.69
C LEU A 97 -7.39 -0.46 -9.33
N LYS A 98 -6.25 0.21 -9.61
CA LYS A 98 -6.21 1.47 -10.36
C LYS A 98 -6.84 1.29 -11.74
N ASP A 99 -6.42 0.29 -12.50
CA ASP A 99 -6.94 0.05 -13.86
C ASP A 99 -8.43 -0.27 -13.85
N LYS A 100 -8.89 -1.11 -12.92
CA LYS A 100 -10.32 -1.42 -12.76
C LYS A 100 -11.13 -0.20 -12.37
N THR A 101 -10.63 0.62 -11.45
CA THR A 101 -11.31 1.85 -11.00
C THR A 101 -11.39 2.87 -12.12
N VAL A 102 -10.29 3.10 -12.85
CA VAL A 102 -10.28 4.01 -14.01
C VAL A 102 -11.25 3.53 -15.08
N LYS A 103 -11.23 2.24 -15.42
CA LYS A 103 -12.16 1.66 -16.39
C LYS A 103 -13.61 1.84 -15.96
N ALA A 104 -13.94 1.49 -14.71
CA ALA A 104 -15.30 1.64 -14.19
C ALA A 104 -15.76 3.11 -14.22
N SER A 105 -14.87 4.06 -13.88
CA SER A 105 -15.19 5.49 -13.94
C SER A 105 -15.44 5.98 -15.37
N LEU A 106 -14.67 5.49 -16.35
CA LEU A 106 -14.88 5.78 -17.77
C LEU A 106 -16.19 5.20 -18.30
N ASP A 107 -16.48 3.94 -17.97
CA ASP A 107 -17.74 3.29 -18.37
C ASP A 107 -18.95 4.05 -17.79
N GLN A 108 -18.84 4.53 -16.54
CA GLN A 108 -19.88 5.37 -15.93
C GLN A 108 -20.00 6.74 -16.60
N ALA A 109 -18.89 7.37 -16.98
CA ALA A 109 -18.89 8.63 -17.71
C ALA A 109 -19.54 8.47 -19.10
N PHE A 110 -19.19 7.41 -19.83
CA PHE A 110 -19.82 7.10 -21.12
C PHE A 110 -21.32 6.84 -20.97
N ALA A 111 -21.73 6.06 -19.96
CA ALA A 111 -23.14 5.82 -19.69
C ALA A 111 -23.91 7.12 -19.36
N LEU A 112 -23.27 8.07 -18.66
CA LEU A 112 -23.88 9.38 -18.38
C LEU A 112 -23.99 10.23 -19.65
N VAL A 113 -22.95 10.27 -20.48
CA VAL A 113 -22.93 10.99 -21.75
C VAL A 113 -24.00 10.44 -22.69
N GLU A 114 -24.13 9.12 -22.79
CA GLU A 114 -25.15 8.50 -23.63
C GLU A 114 -26.57 8.81 -23.14
N ARG A 115 -26.80 8.79 -21.82
CA ARG A 115 -28.08 9.24 -21.23
C ARG A 115 -28.36 10.71 -21.55
N GLN A 116 -27.35 11.57 -21.50
CA GLN A 116 -27.49 12.99 -21.82
C GLN A 116 -27.77 13.20 -23.31
N ALA A 117 -27.11 12.46 -24.21
CA ALA A 117 -27.38 12.49 -25.63
C ALA A 117 -28.85 12.09 -25.93
N GLN A 118 -29.33 11.01 -25.31
CA GLN A 118 -30.74 10.61 -25.44
C GLN A 118 -31.72 11.64 -24.88
N ALA A 119 -31.39 12.28 -23.75
CA ALA A 119 -32.21 13.36 -23.19
C ALA A 119 -32.25 14.58 -24.12
N MET A 120 -31.10 14.93 -24.72
CA MET A 120 -30.98 16.04 -25.66
C MET A 120 -31.75 15.77 -26.95
N ASP A 121 -31.74 14.55 -27.46
CA ASP A 121 -32.55 14.12 -28.61
C ASP A 121 -34.06 14.26 -28.33
N ARG A 122 -34.50 13.89 -27.12
CA ARG A 122 -35.90 14.06 -26.71
C ARG A 122 -36.27 15.54 -26.63
N MET A 123 -35.37 16.36 -26.10
CA MET A 123 -35.57 17.80 -25.99
C MET A 123 -35.63 18.47 -27.37
N ASP A 124 -34.73 18.09 -28.30
CA ASP A 124 -34.73 18.64 -29.66
C ASP A 124 -36.04 18.30 -30.41
N ARG A 125 -36.54 17.06 -30.30
CA ARG A 125 -37.84 16.69 -30.89
C ARG A 125 -38.99 17.52 -30.31
N THR A 126 -38.94 17.80 -29.02
CA THR A 126 -39.95 18.59 -28.31
C THR A 126 -39.88 20.06 -28.76
N LEU A 127 -38.68 20.63 -28.85
CA LEU A 127 -38.44 21.98 -29.34
C LEU A 127 -38.87 22.17 -30.79
N ARG A 128 -38.61 21.20 -31.68
CA ARG A 128 -39.09 21.25 -33.06
C ARG A 128 -40.62 21.31 -33.14
N ARG A 129 -41.32 20.51 -32.32
CA ARG A 129 -42.79 20.55 -32.24
C ARG A 129 -43.29 21.89 -31.71
N HIS A 130 -42.69 22.41 -30.64
CA HIS A 130 -43.07 23.71 -30.09
C HIS A 130 -42.78 24.86 -31.07
N ARG A 131 -41.67 24.83 -31.79
CA ARG A 131 -41.37 25.82 -32.85
C ARG A 131 -42.44 25.84 -33.94
N LEU A 132 -42.88 24.67 -34.40
CA LEU A 132 -43.96 24.58 -35.39
C LEU A 132 -45.26 25.18 -34.85
N ILE A 133 -45.67 24.82 -33.64
CA ILE A 133 -46.90 25.35 -33.02
C ILE A 133 -46.82 26.87 -32.84
N HIS A 134 -45.70 27.39 -32.33
CA HIS A 134 -45.50 28.84 -32.19
C HIS A 134 -45.55 29.56 -33.54
N SER A 135 -44.91 29.00 -34.58
CA SER A 135 -44.96 29.59 -35.93
C SER A 135 -46.38 29.67 -36.50
N LEU A 136 -47.22 28.68 -36.19
CA LEU A 136 -48.61 28.62 -36.64
C LEU A 136 -49.47 29.63 -35.87
N LEU A 137 -49.25 29.74 -34.56
CA LEU A 137 -49.96 30.69 -33.70
C LEU A 137 -49.63 32.14 -34.04
N THR A 138 -48.36 32.45 -34.35
CA THR A 138 -47.95 33.79 -34.78
C THR A 138 -48.57 34.14 -36.14
N LEU A 139 -48.63 33.20 -37.08
CA LEU A 139 -49.26 33.40 -38.38
C LEU A 139 -50.77 33.63 -38.25
N LEU A 140 -51.46 32.84 -37.41
CA LEU A 140 -52.88 33.02 -37.11
C LEU A 140 -53.17 34.38 -36.46
N SER A 141 -52.32 34.80 -35.52
CA SER A 141 -52.41 36.14 -34.89
C SER A 141 -52.25 37.26 -35.93
N LEU A 142 -51.29 37.13 -36.85
CA LEU A 142 -51.06 38.10 -37.92
C LEU A 142 -52.28 38.23 -38.85
N VAL A 143 -52.89 37.10 -39.23
CA VAL A 143 -54.12 37.07 -40.05
C VAL A 143 -55.29 37.72 -39.32
N GLY A 144 -55.47 37.41 -38.03
CA GLY A 144 -56.50 38.03 -37.19
C GLY A 144 -56.37 39.55 -37.10
N CYS A 145 -55.15 40.05 -36.87
CA CYS A 145 -54.87 41.49 -36.90
C CYS A 145 -55.19 42.12 -38.27
N GLY A 146 -54.82 41.45 -39.37
CA GLY A 146 -55.14 41.91 -40.72
C GLY A 146 -56.64 42.02 -40.99
N LEU A 147 -57.42 41.01 -40.57
CA LEU A 147 -58.88 41.04 -40.69
C LEU A 147 -59.51 42.16 -39.86
N ALA A 148 -59.05 42.38 -38.62
CA ALA A 148 -59.54 43.46 -37.78
C ALA A 148 -59.29 44.85 -38.40
N ILE A 149 -58.11 45.06 -39.00
CA ILE A 149 -57.78 46.28 -39.73
C ILE A 149 -58.69 46.43 -40.96
N ALA A 150 -58.92 45.36 -41.73
CA ALA A 150 -59.80 45.39 -42.90
C ALA A 150 -61.24 45.76 -42.54
N ILE A 151 -61.79 45.19 -41.46
CA ILE A 151 -63.13 45.51 -40.95
C ILE A 151 -63.23 46.99 -40.55
N LEU A 152 -62.22 47.51 -39.84
CA LEU A 152 -62.15 48.93 -39.48
C LEU A 152 -62.17 49.84 -40.71
N PHE A 153 -61.39 49.51 -41.75
CA PHE A 153 -61.39 50.26 -43.00
C PHE A 153 -62.73 50.22 -43.73
N THR A 154 -63.47 49.10 -43.69
CA THR A 154 -64.81 49.02 -44.30
C THR A 154 -65.90 49.77 -43.53
N ILE A 155 -65.75 49.98 -42.22
CA ILE A 155 -66.72 50.73 -41.40
C ILE A 155 -66.47 52.25 -41.48
N VAL A 156 -65.20 52.66 -41.61
CA VAL A 156 -64.81 54.08 -41.67
C VAL A 156 -65.02 54.69 -43.07
N ARG A 157 -65.23 53.87 -44.10
CA ARG A 157 -65.50 54.30 -45.47
C ARG A 157 -66.99 54.39 -45.75
#